data_AF-A0A382NFR1-F1
#
_entry.id   AF-A0A382NFR1-F1
#
_cell.length_a   1.000
_cell.length_b   1.000
_cell.length_c   1.000
_cell.angle_alpha   90.00
_cell.angle_beta   90.00
_cell.angle_gamma   90.00
#
_symmetry.space_group_name_H-M   'P 1'
#
loop_
_entity.id
_entity.type
_entity.pdbx_description
1 polymer ?
#
loop_
_entity_poly.entity_id
_entity_poly.type
_entity_poly.pdbx_seq_one_letter_code
_entity_poly.pdbx_strand_id
1 'polypeptide(L)'
;PVGTTDAFGNHYIIGRIIKDFPYARRRCPYCEFKLVLANAVHKSNAPEHYKAVLICGNVNCSVYDLDAQKCYAKVYYSSDHASYIFYNVKFPVKRFDQEELYTIYQ
;
A
#
# COMPACT_ATOMS: atom_id res chain seq x y z
N PRO A 1 -5.11 20.36 -1.32
CA PRO A 1 -5.36 18.91 -1.48
C PRO A 1 -6.47 18.68 -2.52
N VAL A 2 -6.11 18.26 -3.73
CA VAL A 2 -7.09 17.99 -4.79
C VAL A 2 -7.73 16.65 -4.48
N GLY A 3 -8.89 16.67 -3.83
CA GLY A 3 -9.70 15.48 -3.63
C GLY A 3 -10.36 15.12 -4.95
N THR A 4 -9.92 14.04 -5.58
CA THR A 4 -10.62 13.46 -6.73
C THR A 4 -11.54 12.35 -6.24
N THR A 5 -12.83 12.54 -6.46
CA THR A 5 -13.84 11.51 -6.26
C THR A 5 -13.71 10.47 -7.38
N ASP A 6 -13.68 9.19 -7.05
CA ASP A 6 -13.76 8.15 -8.09
C ASP A 6 -15.20 7.96 -8.58
N ALA A 7 -15.39 7.12 -9.60
CA ALA A 7 -16.70 6.81 -10.19
C ALA A 7 -17.70 6.18 -9.20
N PHE A 8 -17.28 5.87 -7.97
CA PHE A 8 -18.08 5.24 -6.92
C PHE A 8 -18.34 6.16 -5.73
N GLY A 9 -18.04 7.47 -5.83
CA GLY A 9 -18.39 8.46 -4.81
C GLY A 9 -17.48 8.43 -3.57
N ASN A 10 -16.37 7.71 -3.62
CA ASN A 10 -15.45 7.62 -2.49
C ASN A 10 -14.48 8.80 -2.53
N HIS A 11 -14.41 9.57 -1.45
CA HIS A 11 -13.38 10.59 -1.25
C HIS A 11 -12.02 9.91 -0.98
N TYR A 12 -11.34 9.45 -2.02
CA TYR A 12 -9.98 8.98 -1.86
C TYR A 12 -9.04 10.17 -1.75
N ILE A 13 -8.33 10.24 -0.62
CA ILE A 13 -7.02 10.86 -0.59
C ILE A 13 -6.18 9.98 -1.51
N ILE A 14 -5.88 10.41 -2.75
CA ILE A 14 -5.06 9.60 -3.66
C ILE A 14 -3.76 9.30 -2.93
N GLY A 15 -3.54 8.01 -2.65
CA GLY A 15 -2.31 7.54 -2.06
C GLY A 15 -1.16 7.92 -2.99
N ARG A 16 -0.16 8.62 -2.44
CA ARG A 16 1.07 8.96 -3.13
C ARG A 16 2.24 8.62 -2.22
N ILE A 17 3.17 7.86 -2.76
CA ILE A 17 4.48 7.68 -2.14
C ILE A 17 5.22 9.01 -2.22
N ILE A 18 5.53 9.57 -1.05
CA ILE A 18 6.35 10.76 -0.90
C ILE A 18 7.81 10.33 -1.04
N LYS A 19 8.50 10.90 -2.03
CA LYS A 19 9.92 10.62 -2.26
C LYS A 19 10.72 10.96 -1.00
N ASP A 20 11.68 10.11 -0.64
CA ASP A 20 12.59 10.27 0.50
C ASP A 20 11.93 10.31 1.90
N PHE A 21 10.62 10.05 2.00
CA PHE A 21 9.94 9.91 3.28
C PHE A 21 10.36 8.60 4.00
N PRO A 22 10.60 8.62 5.33
CA PRO A 22 11.11 7.47 6.07
C PRO A 22 10.00 6.43 6.37
N TYR A 23 9.52 5.75 5.34
CA TYR A 23 8.52 4.68 5.52
C TYR A 23 9.07 3.51 6.35
N ALA A 24 8.18 2.86 7.09
CA ALA A 24 8.50 1.70 7.89
C ALA A 24 9.07 0.58 7.01
N ARG A 25 10.27 0.11 7.36
CA ARG A 25 10.91 -1.02 6.70
C ARG A 25 10.39 -2.31 7.32
N ARG A 26 9.90 -3.23 6.50
CA ARG A 26 9.37 -4.53 6.93
C ARG A 26 9.94 -5.64 6.05
N ARG A 27 9.96 -6.86 6.59
CA ARG A 27 10.36 -8.08 5.88
C ARG A 27 9.16 -8.97 5.67
N CYS A 28 9.21 -9.76 4.59
CA CYS A 28 8.26 -10.82 4.34
C CYS A 28 8.45 -11.93 5.39
N PRO A 29 7.41 -12.38 6.11
CA PRO A 29 7.56 -13.43 7.13
C PRO A 29 7.84 -14.82 6.53
N TYR A 30 7.73 -14.98 5.20
CA TYR A 30 7.90 -16.26 4.51
C TYR A 30 9.28 -16.43 3.87
N CYS A 31 9.96 -15.34 3.51
CA CYS A 31 11.24 -15.40 2.82
C CYS A 31 12.25 -14.34 3.27
N GLU A 32 11.95 -13.57 4.32
CA GLU A 32 12.77 -12.51 4.91
C GLU A 32 13.18 -11.37 3.95
N PHE A 33 12.67 -11.40 2.72
CA PHE A 33 12.90 -10.38 1.70
C PHE A 33 12.30 -9.04 2.15
N LYS A 34 13.02 -7.96 1.87
CA LYS A 34 12.57 -6.60 2.19
C LYS A 34 11.30 -6.29 1.40
N LEU A 35 10.23 -5.93 2.09
CA LEU A 35 8.99 -5.54 1.42
C LEU A 35 9.19 -4.20 0.70
N VAL A 36 8.59 -4.10 -0.48
CA VAL A 36 8.58 -2.90 -1.31
C VAL A 36 7.31 -2.12 -1.02
N LEU A 37 7.42 -0.80 -0.92
CA LEU A 37 6.26 0.07 -0.74
C LEU A 37 5.50 0.15 -2.07
N ALA A 38 4.24 -0.28 -2.05
CA ALA A 38 3.39 -0.31 -3.23
C ALA A 38 2.48 0.92 -3.32
N ASN A 39 1.95 1.37 -2.18
CA ASN A 39 1.18 2.62 -2.08
C ASN A 39 1.21 3.15 -0.64
N ALA A 40 0.95 4.45 -0.45
CA ALA A 40 0.79 5.07 0.87
C ALA A 40 -0.14 6.28 0.82
N VAL A 41 -0.90 6.50 1.89
CA VAL A 41 -1.75 7.68 2.10
C VAL A 41 -1.34 8.35 3.40
N HIS A 42 -1.28 9.68 3.39
CA HIS A 42 -0.82 10.50 4.50
C HIS A 42 -1.90 11.46 4.95
N LYS A 43 -1.89 11.81 6.23
CA LYS A 43 -2.71 12.91 6.75
C LYS A 43 -2.09 14.23 6.29
N SER A 44 -2.89 15.11 5.67
CA SER A 44 -2.38 16.29 4.97
C SER A 44 -1.54 17.24 5.82
N ASN A 45 -1.89 17.40 7.10
CA ASN A 45 -1.21 18.33 8.02
C ASN A 45 -0.23 17.62 8.99
N ALA A 46 -0.08 16.30 8.87
CA ALA A 46 0.75 15.48 9.78
C ALA A 46 1.16 14.18 9.05
N PRO A 47 2.08 14.27 8.07
CA PRO A 47 2.41 13.17 7.16
C PRO A 47 3.05 11.96 7.85
N GLU A 48 3.54 12.09 9.09
CA GLU A 48 3.96 10.99 9.96
C GLU A 48 2.81 10.02 10.29
N HIS A 49 1.55 10.48 10.21
CA HIS A 49 0.37 9.62 10.26
C HIS A 49 0.01 9.15 8.85
N TYR A 50 0.29 7.88 8.57
CA TYR A 50 0.07 7.29 7.26
C TYR A 50 -0.37 5.83 7.34
N LYS A 51 -1.08 5.40 6.29
CA LYS A 51 -1.33 4.00 5.97
C LYS A 51 -0.54 3.65 4.71
N ALA A 52 0.08 2.50 4.69
CA ALA A 52 0.92 2.03 3.59
C ALA A 52 0.58 0.58 3.24
N VAL A 53 0.73 0.22 1.96
CA VAL A 53 0.72 -1.17 1.51
C VAL A 53 2.13 -1.54 1.11
N LEU A 54 2.68 -2.56 1.75
CA LEU A 54 3.98 -3.13 1.41
C LEU A 54 3.78 -4.53 0.83
N ILE A 55 4.48 -4.84 -0.25
CA ILE A 55 4.37 -6.14 -0.94
C ILE A 55 5.72 -6.85 -1.00
N CYS A 56 5.68 -8.18 -0.99
CA CYS A 56 6.85 -9.00 -1.27
C CYS A 56 7.04 -9.09 -2.79
N GLY A 57 8.12 -8.49 -3.30
CA GLY A 57 8.50 -8.57 -4.71
C GLY A 57 9.38 -9.76 -5.07
N ASN A 58 9.62 -10.69 -4.13
CA ASN A 58 10.46 -11.86 -4.39
C ASN A 58 9.65 -12.97 -5.07
N VAL A 59 9.92 -13.22 -6.35
CA VAL A 59 9.28 -14.28 -7.15
C VAL A 59 9.56 -15.70 -6.64
N ASN A 60 10.65 -15.87 -5.88
CA ASN A 60 11.02 -17.15 -5.26
C ASN A 60 10.41 -17.33 -3.85
N CYS A 61 9.51 -16.44 -3.43
CA CYS A 61 8.84 -16.57 -2.14
C CYS A 61 7.84 -17.72 -2.19
N SER A 62 7.76 -18.53 -1.13
CA SER A 62 6.85 -19.69 -1.05
C SER A 62 5.36 -19.35 -1.17
N VAL A 63 5.00 -18.08 -0.94
CA VAL A 63 3.63 -17.57 -1.08
C VAL A 63 3.47 -16.62 -2.28
N TYR A 64 4.48 -16.56 -3.15
CA TYR A 64 4.35 -15.93 -4.44
C TYR A 64 3.68 -16.93 -5.40
N ASP A 65 2.60 -16.47 -6.03
CA ASP A 65 1.80 -17.24 -6.98
C ASP A 65 1.65 -16.39 -8.23
N LEU A 66 2.38 -16.78 -9.27
CA LEU A 66 2.40 -16.06 -10.54
C LEU A 66 1.05 -16.17 -11.27
N ASP A 67 0.44 -17.35 -11.25
CA ASP A 67 -0.80 -17.65 -11.98
C ASP A 67 -1.99 -16.92 -11.37
N ALA A 68 -2.09 -16.91 -10.04
CA ALA A 68 -3.09 -16.13 -9.33
C ALA A 68 -2.71 -14.66 -9.18
N GLN A 69 -1.52 -14.27 -9.65
CA GLN A 69 -0.93 -12.94 -9.47
C GLN A 69 -0.98 -12.48 -8.01
N LYS A 70 -0.68 -13.41 -7.08
CA LYS A 70 -0.72 -13.19 -5.63
C LYS A 70 0.69 -13.15 -5.08
N CYS A 71 0.91 -12.22 -4.17
CA CYS A 71 2.11 -12.17 -3.35
C CYS A 71 1.73 -11.72 -1.95
N TYR A 72 2.61 -11.98 -0.99
CA TYR A 72 2.41 -11.47 0.35
C TYR A 72 2.31 -9.94 0.35
N ALA A 73 1.26 -9.42 0.97
CA ALA A 73 1.04 -8.00 1.15
C ALA A 73 0.75 -7.70 2.62
N LYS A 74 1.23 -6.55 3.09
CA LYS A 74 1.04 -6.04 4.44
C LYS A 74 0.50 -4.63 4.39
N VAL A 75 -0.69 -4.44 4.94
CA VAL A 75 -1.19 -3.12 5.30
C VAL A 75 -0.49 -2.69 6.59
N TYR A 76 0.11 -1.51 6.57
CA TYR A 76 0.82 -0.92 7.69
C TYR A 76 0.20 0.42 8.05
N TYR A 77 -0.04 0.63 9.33
CA TYR A 77 -0.43 1.91 9.89
C TYR A 77 0.73 2.43 10.73
N SER A 78 1.09 3.70 10.59
CA SER A 78 2.21 4.27 11.34
C SER A 78 1.94 4.47 12.82
N SER A 79 0.67 4.48 13.22
CA SER A 79 0.18 4.69 14.59
C SER A 79 -1.28 4.24 14.71
N ASP A 80 -1.77 4.07 15.92
CA ASP A 80 -3.20 3.79 16.19
C ASP A 80 -4.10 4.91 15.64
N HIS A 81 -3.63 6.16 15.72
CA HIS A 81 -4.30 7.31 15.11
C HIS A 81 -4.43 7.17 13.58
N ALA A 82 -3.35 6.74 12.91
CA ALA A 82 -3.39 6.46 11.48
C ALA A 82 -4.32 5.28 11.15
N SER A 83 -4.38 4.27 12.01
CA SER A 83 -5.34 3.16 11.87
C SER A 83 -6.77 3.66 11.94
N TYR A 84 -7.10 4.46 12.95
CA TYR A 84 -8.43 5.03 13.13
C TYR A 84 -8.86 5.93 11.96
N ILE A 85 -7.95 6.72 11.36
CA ILE A 85 -8.30 7.62 10.26
C ILE A 85 -8.41 6.87 8.93
N PHE A 86 -7.53 5.91 8.68
CA PHE A 86 -7.38 5.29 7.35
C PHE A 86 -7.95 3.88 7.25
N TYR A 87 -8.62 3.35 8.27
CA TYR A 87 -9.15 1.98 8.24
C TYR A 87 -10.05 1.72 7.02
N ASN A 88 -10.90 2.68 6.65
CA ASN A 88 -11.80 2.58 5.49
C ASN A 88 -11.18 3.01 4.16
N VAL A 89 -9.94 3.53 4.15
CA VAL A 89 -9.31 3.99 2.92
C VAL A 89 -8.80 2.79 2.13
N LYS A 90 -9.43 2.52 0.99
CA LYS A 90 -9.01 1.45 0.07
C LYS A 90 -7.84 1.91 -0.79
N PHE A 91 -6.89 1.02 -1.08
CA PHE A 91 -5.79 1.31 -1.98
C PHE A 91 -5.91 0.55 -3.30
N PRO A 92 -5.95 1.25 -4.44
CA PRO A 92 -5.52 0.62 -5.67
C PRO A 92 -4.01 0.41 -5.60
N VAL A 93 -3.57 -0.82 -5.82
CA VAL A 93 -2.16 -1.18 -5.91
C VAL A 93 -1.91 -1.78 -7.28
N LYS A 94 -1.05 -1.11 -8.06
CA LYS A 94 -0.51 -1.64 -9.31
C LYS A 94 0.58 -2.64 -8.95
N ARG A 95 0.40 -3.91 -9.35
CA ARG A 95 1.47 -4.92 -9.26
C ARG A 95 2.27 -4.90 -10.58
N PHE A 96 3.52 -5.31 -10.50
CA PHE A 96 4.57 -5.21 -11.53
C PHE A 96 4.14 -5.38 -13.02
N ASP A 97 4.91 -4.72 -13.89
CA ASP A 97 5.16 -4.86 -15.34
C ASP A 97 4.00 -4.80 -16.35
N GLN A 98 2.73 -4.81 -15.96
CA GLN A 98 1.64 -4.61 -16.92
C GLN A 98 0.80 -3.37 -16.60
N GLU A 99 0.48 -2.60 -17.64
CA GLU A 99 0.00 -1.22 -17.51
C GLU A 99 -1.37 -1.07 -16.81
N GLU A 100 -2.17 -2.13 -16.67
CA GLU A 100 -3.62 -2.01 -16.48
C GLU A 100 -4.25 -2.74 -15.27
N LEU A 101 -3.52 -3.47 -14.42
CA LEU A 101 -4.15 -4.24 -13.32
C LEU A 101 -3.96 -3.61 -11.93
N TYR A 102 -5.08 -3.22 -11.30
CA TYR A 102 -5.14 -2.71 -9.92
C TYR A 102 -5.79 -3.74 -9.00
N THR A 103 -5.08 -4.18 -7.95
CA THR A 103 -5.69 -4.91 -6.83
C THR A 103 -6.08 -3.92 -5.74
N ILE A 104 -7.33 -3.98 -5.26
CA ILE A 104 -7.80 -3.13 -4.16
C ILE A 104 -7.55 -3.82 -2.83
N TYR A 105 -6.76 -3.19 -1.96
CA TYR A 105 -6.59 -3.61 -0.56
C TYR A 105 -7.47 -2.75 0.35
N GLN A 106 -8.20 -3.40 1.27
CA GLN A 106 -8.99 -2.75 2.32
C GLN A 106 -8.19 -2.76 3.62
#